data_AF-A0A1Q4FXQ8-F1
#
_entry.id   AF-A0A1Q4FXQ8-F1
#
_cell.length_a   1.000
_cell.length_b   1.000
_cell.length_c   1.000
_cell.angle_alpha   90.00
_cell.angle_beta   90.00
_cell.angle_gamma   90.00
#
_symmetry.space_group_name_H-M   'P 1'
#
loop_
_entity.id
_entity.type
_entity.pdbx_description
1 polymer ?
#
loop_
_entity_poly.entity_id
_entity_poly.type
_entity_poly.pdbx_seq_one_letter_code
_entity_poly.pdbx_strand_id
1 'polypeptide(L)'
;MTSRAQCLALKGTWRKVGVQQLEACDVPTRDGGKACRSSDQCESLCVANADADPAGPVEGHCYASFLTVGTCLSEVSDGRIVRAQCAD
;
A
#
# COMPACT_ATOMS: atom_id res chain seq x y z
N MET A 1 -1.06 2.74 18.59
CA MET A 1 -2.53 2.52 18.63
C MET A 1 -3.20 3.84 18.28
N THR A 2 -3.58 4.02 17.02
CA THR A 2 -4.34 5.19 16.55
C THR A 2 -5.80 4.98 16.95
N SER A 3 -6.45 5.93 17.63
CA SER A 3 -7.86 5.79 18.01
C SER A 3 -8.79 6.02 16.81
N ARG A 4 -10.02 5.51 16.86
CA ARG A 4 -11.03 5.74 15.80
C ARG A 4 -11.25 7.21 15.49
N ALA A 5 -11.23 8.07 16.50
CA ALA A 5 -11.35 9.51 16.32
C ALA A 5 -10.17 10.11 15.54
N GLN A 6 -8.94 9.71 15.84
CA GLN A 6 -7.74 10.15 15.10
C GLN A 6 -7.77 9.66 13.65
N CYS A 7 -8.22 8.42 13.42
CA CYS A 7 -8.35 7.88 12.07
C CYS A 7 -9.28 8.73 11.19
N LEU A 8 -10.48 9.01 11.71
CA LEU A 8 -11.46 9.81 11.00
C LEU A 8 -10.97 11.26 10.79
N ALA A 9 -10.22 11.82 11.75
CA ALA A 9 -9.59 13.13 11.61
C ALA A 9 -8.56 13.19 10.48
N LEU A 10 -7.83 12.09 10.24
CA LEU A 10 -6.91 11.93 9.11
C LEU A 10 -7.62 11.60 7.79
N LYS A 11 -8.96 11.71 7.73
CA LYS A 11 -9.80 11.26 6.60
C LYS A 11 -9.64 9.76 6.30
N GLY A 12 -9.18 8.98 7.27
CA GLY A 12 -9.12 7.53 7.19
C GLY A 12 -10.46 6.87 7.49
N THR A 13 -10.61 5.64 7.03
CA THR A 13 -11.78 4.79 7.24
C THR A 13 -11.48 3.77 8.31
N TRP A 14 -12.33 3.70 9.34
CA TRP A 14 -12.23 2.64 10.34
C TRP A 14 -12.91 1.39 9.80
N ARG A 15 -12.13 0.34 9.55
CA ARG A 15 -12.63 -0.90 8.96
C ARG A 15 -12.02 -2.12 9.63
N LYS A 16 -12.71 -3.25 9.51
CA LYS A 16 -12.17 -4.55 9.90
C LYS A 16 -11.32 -5.08 8.75
N VAL A 17 -10.10 -5.52 9.07
CA VAL A 17 -9.18 -6.13 8.11
C VAL A 17 -8.73 -7.51 8.56
N GLY A 18 -8.37 -8.31 7.56
CA GLY A 18 -7.86 -9.65 7.71
C GLY A 18 -8.84 -10.72 8.15
N VAL A 19 -8.39 -11.97 8.17
CA VAL A 19 -9.21 -13.11 8.60
C VAL A 19 -9.67 -12.94 10.05
N GLN A 20 -8.85 -12.32 10.90
CA GLN A 20 -9.18 -12.05 12.31
C GLN A 20 -10.14 -10.85 12.50
N GLN A 21 -10.48 -10.12 11.43
CA GLN A 21 -11.42 -8.99 11.47
C GLN A 21 -11.02 -7.90 12.49
N LEU A 22 -9.71 -7.63 12.57
CA LEU A 22 -9.14 -6.64 13.46
C LEU A 22 -9.53 -5.23 13.01
N GLU A 23 -9.92 -4.40 13.97
CA GLU A 23 -10.23 -3.00 13.70
C GLU A 23 -8.94 -2.22 13.41
N ALA A 24 -8.84 -1.70 12.19
CA ALA A 24 -7.71 -0.90 11.74
C ALA A 24 -8.17 0.41 11.09
N CYS A 25 -7.26 1.37 11.09
CA CYS A 25 -7.45 2.63 10.40
C CYS A 25 -6.87 2.56 8.98
N ASP A 26 -7.73 2.71 7.99
CA ASP A 26 -7.41 2.77 6.57
C ASP A 26 -7.29 4.24 6.15
N VAL A 27 -6.09 4.82 6.27
CA VAL A 27 -5.85 6.21 5.85
C VAL A 27 -5.46 6.21 4.37
N PRO A 28 -6.15 6.96 3.50
CA PRO A 28 -5.74 7.10 2.12
C PRO A 28 -4.48 7.95 2.01
N THR A 29 -3.57 7.60 1.11
CA THR A 29 -2.45 8.49 0.76
C THR A 29 -2.91 9.58 -0.20
N ARG A 30 -2.14 10.66 -0.33
CA ARG A 30 -2.45 11.78 -1.24
C ARG A 30 -1.85 11.57 -2.62
N ASP A 31 -0.87 10.69 -2.72
CA ASP A 31 -0.12 10.35 -3.91
C ASP A 31 -0.55 9.02 -4.55
N GLY A 32 -1.60 8.39 -4.03
CA GLY A 32 -2.15 7.14 -4.54
C GLY A 32 -2.35 7.18 -6.06
N GLY A 33 -1.78 6.20 -6.76
CA GLY A 33 -1.83 6.07 -8.21
C GLY A 33 -0.76 6.85 -8.98
N LYS A 34 0.10 7.64 -8.32
CA LYS A 34 1.26 8.25 -9.00
C LYS A 34 2.29 7.20 -9.38
N ALA A 35 2.89 7.32 -10.56
CA ALA A 35 3.99 6.47 -10.97
C ALA A 35 5.21 6.62 -10.03
N CYS A 36 5.84 5.50 -9.69
CA CYS A 36 6.99 5.45 -8.79
C CYS A 36 7.95 4.34 -9.21
N ARG A 37 9.21 4.47 -8.78
CA ARG A 37 10.25 3.44 -8.97
C ARG A 37 10.86 2.94 -7.66
N SER A 38 10.55 3.60 -6.54
CA SER A 38 10.94 3.19 -5.19
C SER A 38 9.89 3.64 -4.21
N SER A 39 9.74 2.92 -3.10
CA SER A 39 8.83 3.27 -2.00
C SER A 39 9.16 4.65 -1.39
N ASP A 40 10.42 5.09 -1.45
CA ASP A 40 10.84 6.43 -0.99
C ASP A 40 10.20 7.60 -1.75
N GLN A 41 9.61 7.34 -2.92
CA GLN A 41 8.90 8.34 -3.71
C GLN A 41 7.41 8.44 -3.34
N CYS A 42 6.95 7.58 -2.44
CA CYS A 42 5.56 7.48 -2.03
C CYS A 42 5.41 7.75 -0.53
N GLU A 43 4.23 8.21 -0.11
CA GLU A 43 3.86 8.30 1.30
C GLU A 43 3.73 6.90 1.94
N SER A 44 3.36 5.89 1.15
CA SER A 44 3.19 4.49 1.58
C SER A 44 4.22 3.54 0.93
N LEU A 45 3.78 2.71 0.00
CA LEU A 45 4.57 1.76 -0.77
C LEU A 45 4.48 2.08 -2.25
N CYS A 46 5.57 1.83 -2.96
CA CYS A 46 5.55 1.75 -4.41
C CYS A 46 5.22 0.32 -4.80
N VAL A 47 4.11 0.09 -5.49
CA VAL A 47 3.64 -1.25 -5.83
C VAL A 47 3.58 -1.46 -7.34
N ALA A 48 3.96 -2.65 -7.79
CA ALA A 48 3.85 -3.04 -9.19
C ALA A 48 2.41 -3.38 -9.56
N ASN A 49 2.08 -3.26 -10.85
CA ASN A 49 0.87 -3.85 -11.39
C ASN A 49 0.93 -5.38 -11.30
N ALA A 50 -0.22 -6.04 -11.18
CA ALA A 50 -0.31 -7.50 -11.09
C ALA A 50 0.32 -8.22 -12.30
N ASP A 51 0.30 -7.57 -13.47
CA ASP A 51 0.83 -8.09 -14.73
C ASP A 51 2.28 -7.64 -15.02
N ALA A 52 2.95 -7.01 -14.07
CA ALA A 52 4.32 -6.54 -14.26
C ALA A 52 5.31 -7.71 -14.37
N ASP A 53 6.24 -7.64 -15.33
CA ASP A 53 7.27 -8.65 -15.51
C ASP A 53 8.31 -8.57 -14.37
N PRO A 54 8.44 -9.61 -13.51
CA PRO A 54 9.41 -9.60 -12.42
C PRO A 54 10.86 -9.69 -12.89
N ALA A 55 11.12 -10.10 -14.14
CA ALA A 55 12.46 -10.19 -14.70
C ALA A 55 12.97 -8.85 -15.30
N GLY A 56 12.07 -7.90 -15.57
CA GLY A 56 12.35 -6.64 -16.24
C GLY A 56 12.32 -5.41 -15.32
N PRO A 57 12.67 -4.23 -15.85
CA PRO A 57 12.39 -2.97 -15.18
C PRO A 57 10.87 -2.76 -15.10
N VAL A 58 10.38 -2.50 -13.89
CA VAL A 58 8.97 -2.30 -13.58
C VAL A 58 8.76 -0.86 -13.13
N GLU A 59 7.78 -0.20 -13.74
CA GLU A 59 7.23 1.05 -13.22
C GLU A 59 6.06 0.70 -12.28
N GLY A 60 6.21 1.05 -11.01
CA GLY A 60 5.18 0.88 -10.00
C GLY A 60 4.28 2.11 -9.91
N HIS A 61 3.30 2.04 -9.01
CA HIS A 61 2.48 3.16 -8.61
C HIS A 61 2.39 3.25 -7.08
N CYS A 62 2.27 4.46 -6.55
CA CYS A 62 2.11 4.66 -5.12
C CYS A 62 0.78 4.06 -4.66
N TYR A 63 0.83 3.26 -3.61
CA TYR A 63 -0.33 2.58 -3.09
C TYR A 63 -1.26 3.59 -2.39
N ALA A 64 -2.54 3.57 -2.73
CA ALA A 64 -3.50 4.61 -2.33
C ALA A 64 -3.90 4.57 -0.84
N SER A 65 -3.33 3.65 -0.05
CA SER A 65 -3.61 3.52 1.38
C SER A 65 -2.32 3.24 2.17
N PHE A 66 -2.30 3.61 3.45
CA PHE A 66 -1.28 3.15 4.39
C PHE A 66 -1.56 1.73 4.92
N LEU A 67 -2.79 1.23 4.72
CA LEU A 67 -3.21 -0.07 5.18
C LEU A 67 -3.07 -1.10 4.06
N THR A 68 -2.07 -1.97 4.19
CA THR A 68 -1.74 -2.99 3.18
C THR A 68 -2.35 -4.36 3.48
N VAL A 69 -3.09 -4.48 4.59
CA VAL A 69 -3.70 -5.73 5.07
C VAL A 69 -4.97 -6.05 4.27
N GLY A 70 -5.17 -7.32 3.93
CA GLY A 70 -6.25 -7.82 3.08
C GLY A 70 -5.95 -7.73 1.57
N THR A 71 -4.71 -7.44 1.18
CA THR A 71 -4.31 -7.36 -0.22
C THR A 71 -2.91 -7.93 -0.47
N CYS A 72 -2.65 -8.31 -1.71
CA CYS A 72 -1.36 -8.78 -2.19
C CYS A 72 -0.67 -7.64 -2.94
N LEU A 73 0.47 -7.21 -2.43
CA LEU A 73 1.23 -6.11 -2.98
C LEU A 73 2.63 -6.57 -3.37
N SER A 74 3.09 -6.12 -4.53
CA SER A 74 4.44 -6.32 -5.03
C SER A 74 5.22 -5.01 -4.89
N GLU A 75 6.02 -4.88 -3.84
CA GLU A 75 6.86 -3.71 -3.60
C GLU A 75 7.94 -3.56 -4.67
N VAL A 76 8.03 -2.35 -5.22
CA VAL A 76 9.00 -1.94 -6.22
C VAL A 76 10.05 -1.05 -5.57
N SER A 77 11.33 -1.39 -5.75
CA SER A 77 12.46 -0.57 -5.38
C SER A 77 13.50 -0.58 -6.50
N ASP A 78 14.08 0.59 -6.77
CA ASP A 78 14.99 0.82 -7.90
C ASP A 78 14.45 0.30 -9.26
N GLY A 79 13.14 0.43 -9.46
CA GLY A 79 12.45 -0.03 -10.67
C GLY A 79 12.42 -1.55 -10.84
N ARG A 80 12.51 -2.33 -9.75
CA ARG A 80 12.36 -3.79 -9.75
C ARG A 80 11.49 -4.25 -8.60
N ILE A 81 10.78 -5.36 -8.80
CA ILE A 81 10.01 -5.99 -7.71
C ILE A 81 11.00 -6.62 -6.73
N VAL A 82 11.09 -6.07 -5.52
CA VAL A 82 12.00 -6.55 -4.48
C VAL A 82 11.30 -7.43 -3.45
N ARG A 83 9.97 -7.30 -3.34
CA ARG A 83 9.16 -8.10 -2.42
C ARG A 83 7.76 -8.25 -2.97
N ALA A 84 7.20 -9.46 -2.93
CA ALA A 84 5.78 -9.69 -3.16
C ALA A 84 5.19 -10.36 -1.91
N GLN A 85 4.25 -9.67 -1.25
CA GLN A 85 3.64 -10.16 -0.02
C GLN A 85 2.14 -9.93 -0.01
N CYS A 86 1.40 -10.94 0.40
CA CYS A 86 0.01 -10.81 0.80
C CYS A 86 -0.01 -10.62 2.32
N ALA A 87 -0.49 -9.46 2.75
CA ALA A 87 -0.79 -9.27 4.17
C ALA A 87 -2.24 -9.69 4.37
N ASP A 88 -2.47 -10.73 5.15
CA ASP A 88 -3.80 -11.14 5.62
C ASP A 88 -4.10 -10.51 6.97
#